data_AF-F7DL41-F1
#
_entry.id   AF-F7DL41-F1
#
_cell.length_a   1.000
_cell.length_b   1.000
_cell.length_c   1.000
_cell.angle_alpha   90.00
_cell.angle_beta   90.00
_cell.angle_gamma   90.00
#
_symmetry.space_group_name_H-M   'P 1'
#
loop_
_entity.id
_entity.type
_entity.pdbx_description
1 polymer ?
#
loop_
_entity_poly.entity_id
_entity_poly.type
_entity_poly.pdbx_seq_one_letter_code
_entity_poly.pdbx_strand_id
1 'polypeptide(L)'
;MWSRTNRAAEEFYARLLQEFDEEKKGICKDPFIYETDIQVQLISKGQPNPLKNILNENDVIFIMEKVPLEKEEASLVEELQPEDTAISDFSTGDNVGPLALPVGRARQLIGLYTMAHNPNMTHLKINRPVTALPPLWVRCDGSDPEGTCWLGAELITTNNSVTGVVLYMATCKADKNYSVNLEDLKNSHKKRHHLSTVTARGFAQYELFKSTALDDTVTASQTVITLDISWSPVDEILQIPPLSSTATLNIKVESGEPRGPLSHLHRELKFLLVLADGLRTGVTEWPEPLEAKSAVELMQEFLNDLNKLDGFGDSTKKDTETVKHDSAAVDRSIECLFTVRGDLDFAEQLWCKMSSSVISYQDLVKCFALIIQSLQRGDVQPWLHSGSNSLLSKLIHQSYHGAMDTVSLSGTVPVQMLLEIGLDKLKKDYISFFIGQELASLNHLEYFISPSVDIQEQVYRVQKLHHILEILVSCMLFIKLQHELLFSLTQSCIKYYKQNPLDEQHIFQLPVRPTAIKNLYQSEKPQKWRVEINSGQKKVKTVWQLSDSPPVDHLNFHKPGIMETSLFIWLNYQSPKETERIS
;
A
#
# COMPACT_ATOMS: atom_id res chain seq x y z
N MET A 1 1.31 45.98 21.60
CA MET A 1 1.45 44.52 21.73
C MET A 1 0.21 43.81 21.20
N TRP A 2 -0.97 44.04 21.78
CA TRP A 2 -2.25 43.44 21.34
C TRP A 2 -2.66 43.70 19.88
N SER A 3 -2.40 44.88 19.32
CA SER A 3 -2.71 45.15 17.91
C SER A 3 -1.94 44.27 16.91
N ARG A 4 -0.69 43.93 17.24
CA ARG A 4 0.14 43.03 16.41
C ARG A 4 -0.39 41.59 16.48
N THR A 5 -0.74 41.13 17.68
CA THR A 5 -1.32 39.80 17.90
C THR A 5 -2.68 39.64 17.22
N ASN A 6 -3.54 40.65 17.30
CA ASN A 6 -4.84 40.65 16.62
C ASN A 6 -4.67 40.56 15.10
N ARG A 7 -3.78 41.37 14.52
CA ARG A 7 -3.48 41.32 13.09
C ARG A 7 -2.90 39.96 12.68
N ALA A 8 -1.99 39.39 13.47
CA ALA A 8 -1.45 38.07 13.20
C ALA A 8 -2.53 36.97 13.21
N ALA A 9 -3.52 37.05 14.12
CA ALA A 9 -4.63 36.10 14.14
C ALA A 9 -5.55 36.25 12.91
N GLU A 10 -5.81 37.49 12.46
CA GLU A 10 -6.56 37.78 11.24
C GLU A 10 -5.85 37.24 9.98
N GLU A 11 -4.55 37.54 9.85
CA GLU A 11 -3.72 37.10 8.72
C GLU A 11 -3.62 35.57 8.68
N PHE A 12 -3.40 34.94 9.84
CA PHE A 12 -3.33 33.48 9.95
C PHE A 12 -4.64 32.80 9.54
N TYR A 13 -5.78 33.31 10.02
CA TYR A 13 -7.08 32.79 9.64
C TYR A 13 -7.36 32.93 8.14
N ALA A 14 -7.07 34.11 7.57
CA ALA A 14 -7.29 34.35 6.15
C ALA A 14 -6.49 33.40 5.26
N ARG A 15 -5.23 33.10 5.64
CA ARG A 15 -4.39 32.13 4.95
C ARG A 15 -4.94 30.70 5.02
N LEU A 16 -5.31 30.23 6.21
CA LEU A 16 -5.88 28.89 6.36
C LEU A 16 -7.23 28.74 5.64
N LEU A 17 -8.07 29.78 5.68
CA LEU A 17 -9.35 29.78 4.98
C LEU A 17 -9.15 29.71 3.45
N GLN A 18 -8.16 30.44 2.93
CA GLN A 18 -7.85 30.40 1.50
C GLN A 18 -7.52 28.98 1.03
N GLU A 19 -6.62 28.29 1.72
CA GLU A 19 -6.25 26.91 1.37
C GLU A 19 -7.43 25.95 1.50
N PHE A 20 -8.24 26.09 2.55
CA PHE A 20 -9.42 25.25 2.73
C PHE A 20 -10.47 25.46 1.61
N ASP A 21 -10.65 26.70 1.14
CA ASP A 21 -11.57 26.99 0.04
C ASP A 21 -11.00 26.57 -1.32
N GLU A 22 -9.68 26.47 -1.48
CA GLU A 22 -9.02 25.94 -2.67
C GLU A 22 -9.06 24.40 -2.73
N GLU A 23 -8.87 23.72 -1.60
CA GLU A 23 -9.04 22.26 -1.48
C GLU A 23 -10.47 21.85 -1.87
N LYS A 24 -11.49 22.59 -1.41
CA LYS A 24 -12.89 22.36 -1.81
C LYS A 24 -13.15 22.50 -3.31
N LYS A 25 -12.31 23.25 -4.03
CA LYS A 25 -12.37 23.39 -5.49
C LYS A 25 -11.62 22.28 -6.22
N GLY A 26 -11.05 21.31 -5.50
CA GLY A 26 -10.28 20.20 -6.05
C GLY A 26 -8.85 20.57 -6.43
N ILE A 27 -8.35 21.71 -5.96
CA ILE A 27 -6.97 22.15 -6.22
C ILE A 27 -6.11 21.66 -5.04
N CYS A 28 -5.42 20.53 -5.22
CA CYS A 28 -4.43 20.07 -4.26
C CYS A 28 -3.16 20.92 -4.42
N LYS A 29 -2.72 21.59 -3.34
CA LYS A 29 -1.53 22.43 -3.35
C LYS A 29 -0.44 21.85 -2.45
N ASP A 30 0.80 22.10 -2.85
CA ASP A 30 1.98 21.89 -2.01
C ASP A 30 1.87 22.69 -0.70
N PRO A 31 2.58 22.29 0.36
CA PRO A 31 2.62 23.03 1.62
C PRO A 31 2.97 24.51 1.37
N PHE A 32 2.21 25.43 1.97
CA PHE A 32 2.50 26.86 1.83
C PHE A 32 3.35 27.35 3.00
N ILE A 33 4.23 28.31 2.71
CA ILE A 33 5.06 28.96 3.73
C ILE A 33 4.24 30.06 4.40
N TYR A 34 3.96 29.91 5.70
CA TYR A 34 3.25 30.91 6.50
C TYR A 34 4.23 31.98 7.01
N GLU A 35 5.38 31.55 7.52
CA GLU A 35 6.51 32.39 7.94
C GLU A 35 7.82 31.77 7.45
N THR A 36 8.93 32.51 7.49
CA THR A 36 10.23 32.10 6.90
C THR A 36 10.70 30.70 7.27
N ASP A 37 10.32 30.20 8.44
CA ASP A 37 10.70 28.89 8.97
C ASP A 37 9.51 27.95 9.22
N ILE A 38 8.28 28.32 8.84
CA ILE A 38 7.05 27.55 9.13
C ILE A 38 6.25 27.31 7.84
N GLN A 39 6.01 26.05 7.54
CA GLN A 39 5.09 25.63 6.49
C GLN A 39 3.82 25.01 7.06
N VAL A 40 2.76 25.04 6.26
CA VAL A 40 1.45 24.49 6.59
C VAL A 40 0.96 23.65 5.42
N GLN A 41 0.51 22.44 5.73
CA GLN A 41 -0.09 21.53 4.76
C GLN A 41 -1.52 21.18 5.21
N LEU A 42 -2.46 21.23 4.28
CA LEU A 42 -3.80 20.68 4.47
C LEU A 42 -3.81 19.24 3.94
N ILE A 43 -4.02 18.28 4.83
CA ILE A 43 -4.13 16.87 4.48
C ILE A 43 -5.58 16.55 4.20
N SER A 44 -5.87 16.09 2.98
CA SER A 44 -7.21 15.73 2.52
C SER A 44 -7.43 14.21 2.48
N LYS A 45 -8.64 13.78 2.13
CA LYS A 45 -8.98 12.36 1.95
C LYS A 45 -8.04 11.68 0.95
N GLY A 46 -7.48 10.54 1.36
CA GLY A 46 -6.60 9.71 0.53
C GLY A 46 -5.10 10.04 0.66
N GLN A 47 -4.73 11.16 1.28
CA GLN A 47 -3.32 11.46 1.56
C GLN A 47 -2.84 10.77 2.86
N PRO A 48 -1.54 10.44 2.98
CA PRO A 48 -0.98 9.92 4.21
C PRO A 48 -1.16 10.91 5.37
N ASN A 49 -1.90 10.50 6.41
CA ASN A 49 -2.15 11.33 7.59
C ASN A 49 -1.18 10.94 8.72
N PRO A 50 -0.23 11.81 9.14
CA PRO A 50 0.73 11.54 10.21
C PRO A 50 0.06 11.21 11.55
N LEU A 51 -1.14 11.71 11.78
CA LEU A 51 -1.89 11.48 13.02
C LEU A 51 -2.65 10.16 13.01
N LYS A 52 -2.74 9.42 11.89
CA LYS A 52 -3.42 8.11 11.85
C LYS A 52 -2.80 7.11 12.84
N ASN A 53 -1.51 7.27 13.11
CA ASN A 53 -0.78 6.47 14.10
C ASN A 53 -1.24 6.74 15.54
N ILE A 54 -1.89 7.88 15.80
CA ILE A 54 -2.20 8.41 17.13
C ILE A 54 -3.72 8.55 17.34
N LEU A 55 -4.47 8.94 16.31
CA LEU A 55 -5.90 9.23 16.33
C LEU A 55 -6.58 8.63 15.08
N ASN A 56 -7.81 8.16 15.24
CA ASN A 56 -8.55 7.46 14.17
C ASN A 56 -9.57 8.33 13.42
N GLU A 57 -9.69 9.64 13.70
CA GLU A 57 -11.00 10.31 13.52
C GLU A 57 -11.10 11.47 12.50
N ASN A 58 -10.01 11.98 11.90
CA ASN A 58 -10.14 13.17 11.04
C ASN A 58 -9.63 12.96 9.61
N ASP A 59 -10.56 13.16 8.66
CA ASP A 59 -10.35 13.04 7.21
C ASP A 59 -9.68 14.27 6.58
N VAL A 60 -9.77 15.43 7.25
CA VAL A 60 -9.18 16.71 6.79
C VAL A 60 -8.57 17.43 7.98
N ILE A 61 -7.26 17.73 7.92
CA ILE A 61 -6.51 18.39 9.00
C ILE A 61 -5.42 19.31 8.46
N PHE A 62 -5.10 20.38 9.19
CA PHE A 62 -3.88 21.14 8.94
C PHE A 62 -2.72 20.59 9.77
N ILE A 63 -1.57 20.37 9.15
CA ILE A 63 -0.29 20.07 9.80
C ILE A 63 0.64 21.28 9.62
N MET A 64 1.18 21.78 10.72
CA MET A 64 2.25 22.79 10.71
C MET A 64 3.56 22.17 11.17
N GLU A 65 4.62 22.55 10.47
CA GLU A 65 5.96 22.03 10.70
C GLU A 65 7.03 23.05 10.27
N LYS A 66 8.27 22.78 10.65
CA LYS A 66 9.40 23.64 10.31
C LYS A 66 9.84 23.38 8.86
N VAL A 67 10.13 24.44 8.12
CA VAL A 67 10.65 24.33 6.74
C VAL A 67 12.02 23.62 6.75
N PRO A 68 12.23 22.58 5.93
CA PRO A 68 13.56 21.99 5.72
C PRO A 68 14.49 23.06 5.13
N LEU A 69 15.59 23.37 5.81
CA LEU A 69 16.61 24.28 5.27
C LEU A 69 17.35 23.55 4.14
N GLU A 70 17.18 23.98 2.91
CA GLU A 70 18.17 23.69 1.85
C GLU A 70 19.49 24.31 2.32
N LYS A 71 20.53 23.49 2.47
CA LYS A 71 21.87 24.02 2.75
C LYS A 71 22.26 24.90 1.58
N GLU A 72 22.35 26.21 1.79
CA GLU A 72 23.03 27.11 0.86
C GLU A 72 24.42 26.54 0.58
N GLU A 73 24.74 26.31 -0.69
CA GLU A 73 26.09 26.02 -1.15
C GLU A 73 26.99 27.18 -0.74
N ALA A 74 27.65 27.05 0.41
CA ALA A 74 28.70 27.96 0.81
C ALA A 74 29.83 27.84 -0.23
N SER A 75 29.92 28.85 -1.10
CA SER A 75 30.99 29.02 -2.06
C SER A 75 32.35 28.89 -1.37
N LEU A 76 33.12 27.90 -1.83
CA LEU A 76 34.54 27.71 -1.51
C LEU A 76 35.31 29.02 -1.71
N VAL A 77 35.84 29.57 -0.62
CA VAL A 77 37.08 30.35 -0.66
C VAL A 77 38.05 29.63 0.27
N GLU A 78 39.09 29.07 -0.32
CA GLU A 78 40.25 28.49 0.36
C GLU A 78 40.91 29.53 1.27
N GLU A 79 41.10 29.21 2.55
CA GLU A 79 42.28 29.68 3.29
C GLU A 79 42.63 28.70 4.43
N LEU A 80 43.67 27.91 4.17
CA LEU A 80 44.66 27.27 5.04
C LEU A 80 44.37 27.14 6.56
N GLN A 81 44.26 25.88 6.99
CA GLN A 81 44.38 25.32 8.36
C GLN A 81 45.78 25.60 8.98
N PRO A 82 46.04 25.45 10.33
CA PRO A 82 45.58 24.26 11.07
C PRO A 82 45.38 24.28 12.61
N GLU A 83 44.79 23.16 13.03
CA GLU A 83 44.84 22.40 14.30
C GLU A 83 43.87 22.69 15.47
N ASP A 84 43.22 21.56 15.81
CA ASP A 84 42.71 21.08 17.09
C ASP A 84 41.25 21.28 17.51
N THR A 85 40.65 20.10 17.72
CA THR A 85 39.52 19.71 18.58
C THR A 85 38.11 19.71 17.99
N ALA A 86 37.59 18.48 17.92
CA ALA A 86 36.21 18.02 18.08
C ALA A 86 35.67 17.32 16.84
N ILE A 87 35.52 16.00 16.99
CA ILE A 87 34.82 15.08 16.10
C ILE A 87 33.38 15.59 15.94
N SER A 88 33.08 16.22 14.80
CA SER A 88 31.73 16.49 14.36
C SER A 88 31.32 15.38 13.39
N ASP A 89 30.51 14.44 13.88
CA ASP A 89 29.80 13.47 13.05
C ASP A 89 28.79 14.23 12.18
N PHE A 90 29.22 14.64 10.99
CA PHE A 90 28.31 15.04 9.92
C PHE A 90 28.14 13.83 8.99
N SER A 91 27.08 13.04 9.21
CA SER A 91 26.59 12.15 8.18
C SER A 91 25.98 13.00 7.06
N THR A 92 26.55 12.84 5.88
CA THR A 92 26.06 13.33 4.60
C THR A 92 24.86 12.51 4.14
N GLY A 93 23.77 13.19 3.75
CA GLY A 93 22.87 12.69 2.69
C GLY A 93 21.59 11.96 3.10
N ASP A 94 21.11 12.08 4.35
CA ASP A 94 19.79 11.53 4.69
C ASP A 94 18.69 12.52 4.30
N ASN A 95 17.64 12.02 3.64
CA ASN A 95 16.36 12.72 3.50
C ASN A 95 15.92 13.19 4.89
N VAL A 96 16.10 14.48 5.20
CA VAL A 96 15.76 15.03 6.51
C VAL A 96 14.25 14.92 6.64
N GLY A 97 13.80 13.98 7.48
CA GLY A 97 12.39 13.78 7.80
C GLY A 97 11.74 15.07 8.31
N PRO A 98 10.41 15.08 8.47
CA PRO A 98 9.67 16.28 8.84
C PRO A 98 10.21 16.90 10.14
N LEU A 99 10.38 18.23 10.15
CA LEU A 99 11.03 18.94 11.25
C LEU A 99 10.01 19.56 12.21
N ALA A 100 10.29 19.45 13.51
CA ALA A 100 9.43 19.96 14.55
C ALA A 100 9.72 21.42 14.93
N LEU A 101 8.71 22.10 15.48
CA LEU A 101 8.84 23.44 16.05
C LEU A 101 9.05 23.37 17.58
N PRO A 102 9.70 24.38 18.18
CA PRO A 102 9.74 24.50 19.64
C PRO A 102 8.33 24.56 20.25
N VAL A 103 8.09 23.85 21.36
CA VAL A 103 6.77 23.77 22.02
C VAL A 103 6.19 25.17 22.31
N GLY A 104 7.03 26.13 22.72
CA GLY A 104 6.61 27.52 22.95
C GLY A 104 6.06 28.20 21.69
N ARG A 105 6.67 27.93 20.52
CA ARG A 105 6.22 28.45 19.24
C ARG A 105 4.92 27.79 18.79
N ALA A 106 4.81 26.47 18.94
CA ALA A 106 3.59 25.73 18.63
C ALA A 106 2.38 26.23 19.45
N ARG A 107 2.57 26.53 20.76
CA ARG A 107 1.52 27.13 21.60
C ARG A 107 1.07 28.50 21.11
N GLN A 108 1.97 29.33 20.58
CA GLN A 108 1.60 30.63 20.00
C GLN A 108 0.69 30.45 18.77
N LEU A 109 1.02 29.51 17.87
CA LEU A 109 0.23 29.23 16.67
C LEU A 109 -1.17 28.68 17.01
N ILE A 110 -1.23 27.72 17.95
CA ILE A 110 -2.51 27.22 18.49
C ILE A 110 -3.33 28.35 19.14
N GLY A 111 -2.66 29.28 19.82
CA GLY A 111 -3.26 30.49 20.36
C GLY A 111 -3.86 31.38 19.28
N LEU A 112 -3.13 31.66 18.20
CA LEU A 112 -3.63 32.44 17.06
C LEU A 112 -4.86 31.79 16.43
N TYR A 113 -4.81 30.48 16.18
CA TYR A 113 -5.94 29.70 15.68
C TYR A 113 -7.17 29.84 16.58
N THR A 114 -6.98 29.66 17.89
CA THR A 114 -8.06 29.75 18.88
C THR A 114 -8.66 31.16 18.95
N MET A 115 -7.81 32.19 18.92
CA MET A 115 -8.25 33.60 18.96
C MET A 115 -9.07 33.97 17.73
N ALA A 116 -8.63 33.56 16.54
CA ALA A 116 -9.33 33.85 15.29
C ALA A 116 -10.75 33.27 15.22
N HIS A 117 -10.97 32.12 15.86
CA HIS A 117 -12.28 31.45 15.89
C HIS A 117 -13.12 31.78 17.12
N ASN A 118 -12.63 32.62 18.03
CA ASN A 118 -13.35 32.97 19.25
C ASN A 118 -14.41 34.06 18.96
N PRO A 119 -15.71 33.77 19.11
CA PRO A 119 -16.76 34.75 18.86
C PRO A 119 -16.71 35.95 19.82
N ASN A 120 -16.02 35.85 20.96
CA ASN A 120 -15.86 36.96 21.90
C ASN A 120 -14.73 37.92 21.51
N MET A 121 -13.90 37.58 20.51
CA MET A 121 -12.86 38.46 19.98
C MET A 121 -13.47 39.47 18.99
N THR A 122 -14.03 40.56 19.50
CA THR A 122 -14.72 41.60 18.71
C THR A 122 -13.79 42.59 18.02
N HIS A 123 -12.52 42.65 18.44
CA HIS A 123 -11.52 43.54 17.86
C HIS A 123 -10.86 43.00 16.58
N LEU A 124 -11.21 41.78 16.16
CA LEU A 124 -10.70 41.15 14.94
C LEU A 124 -11.55 41.55 13.73
N LYS A 125 -10.90 41.94 12.63
CA LYS A 125 -11.52 42.27 11.34
C LYS A 125 -11.87 41.03 10.52
N ILE A 126 -12.53 40.05 11.14
CA ILE A 126 -12.98 38.82 10.48
C ILE A 126 -14.48 38.90 10.27
N ASN A 127 -14.96 38.63 9.05
CA ASN A 127 -16.38 38.61 8.73
C ASN A 127 -17.08 37.54 9.56
N ARG A 128 -18.18 37.91 10.21
CA ARG A 128 -18.99 37.01 11.06
C ARG A 128 -20.22 36.51 10.31
N PRO A 129 -20.64 35.25 10.50
CA PRO A 129 -20.05 34.24 11.38
C PRO A 129 -18.72 33.69 10.84
N VAL A 130 -17.79 33.35 11.74
CA VAL A 130 -16.50 32.77 11.38
C VAL A 130 -16.71 31.35 10.87
N THR A 131 -16.21 31.03 9.67
CA THR A 131 -16.23 29.67 9.12
C THR A 131 -15.40 28.74 9.99
N ALA A 132 -15.96 27.60 10.38
CA ALA A 132 -15.22 26.57 11.11
C ALA A 132 -14.20 25.90 10.19
N LEU A 133 -12.91 26.05 10.51
CA LEU A 133 -11.82 25.43 9.78
C LEU A 133 -11.52 24.01 10.30
N PRO A 134 -10.87 23.17 9.46
CA PRO A 134 -10.32 21.87 9.88
C PRO A 134 -9.42 21.97 11.12
N PRO A 135 -9.30 20.88 11.92
CA PRO A 135 -8.40 20.85 13.08
C PRO A 135 -6.96 21.21 12.72
N LEU A 136 -6.31 22.01 13.55
CA LEU A 136 -4.91 22.41 13.40
C LEU A 136 -4.02 21.57 14.30
N TRP A 137 -2.96 20.99 13.76
CA TRP A 137 -1.95 20.23 14.50
C TRP A 137 -0.54 20.74 14.20
N VAL A 138 0.30 20.81 15.22
CA VAL A 138 1.67 21.33 15.12
C VAL A 138 2.65 20.29 15.65
N ARG A 139 3.66 19.94 14.83
CA ARG A 139 4.78 19.09 15.23
C ARG A 139 5.63 19.78 16.28
N CYS A 140 5.88 19.13 17.41
CA CYS A 140 6.62 19.70 18.53
C CYS A 140 7.90 18.90 18.81
N ASP A 141 8.98 19.60 19.15
CA ASP A 141 10.32 19.02 19.33
C ASP A 141 10.51 18.25 20.65
N GLY A 142 9.50 18.25 21.54
CA GLY A 142 9.59 17.60 22.85
C GLY A 142 10.58 18.26 23.81
N SER A 143 11.00 19.50 23.56
CA SER A 143 11.99 20.19 24.41
C SER A 143 11.46 20.60 25.78
N ASP A 144 10.16 20.48 26.02
CA ASP A 144 9.53 20.81 27.30
C ASP A 144 9.64 19.64 28.29
N PRO A 145 9.49 19.89 29.62
CA PRO A 145 9.64 18.85 30.62
C PRO A 145 8.68 17.65 30.47
N GLU A 146 7.55 17.85 29.79
CA GLU A 146 6.55 16.82 29.55
C GLU A 146 6.82 15.97 28.30
N GLY A 147 7.73 16.42 27.41
CA GLY A 147 8.06 15.72 26.16
C GLY A 147 6.93 15.80 25.12
N THR A 148 6.36 16.98 24.93
CA THR A 148 5.25 17.26 24.02
C THR A 148 5.70 17.13 22.57
N CYS A 149 5.13 16.16 21.85
CA CYS A 149 5.42 15.88 20.44
C CYS A 149 4.35 16.43 19.48
N TRP A 150 3.12 16.65 19.96
CA TRP A 150 2.08 17.30 19.18
C TRP A 150 1.22 18.23 20.03
N LEU A 151 0.81 19.35 19.42
CA LEU A 151 -0.27 20.19 19.92
C LEU A 151 -1.35 20.29 18.86
N GLY A 152 -2.61 20.12 19.26
CA GLY A 152 -3.77 20.14 18.37
C GLY A 152 -4.88 21.06 18.85
N ALA A 153 -5.68 21.59 17.93
CA ALA A 153 -6.88 22.37 18.21
C ALA A 153 -8.04 21.97 17.28
N GLU A 154 -9.14 21.48 17.84
CA GLU A 154 -10.38 21.16 17.11
C GLU A 154 -11.53 22.06 17.56
N LEU A 155 -12.26 22.63 16.62
CA LEU A 155 -13.40 23.49 16.93
C LEU A 155 -14.65 22.67 17.31
N ILE A 156 -15.37 23.13 18.32
CA ILE A 156 -16.70 22.63 18.67
C ILE A 156 -17.72 23.55 18.04
N THR A 157 -18.56 23.00 17.17
CA THR A 157 -19.61 23.75 16.47
C THR A 157 -20.99 23.31 16.91
N THR A 158 -21.89 24.26 17.15
CA THR A 158 -23.32 24.03 17.38
C THR A 158 -24.10 24.91 16.42
N ASN A 159 -24.99 24.32 15.61
CA ASN A 159 -25.77 25.04 14.60
C ASN A 159 -24.91 25.93 13.67
N ASN A 160 -23.79 25.39 13.16
CA ASN A 160 -22.80 26.10 12.33
C ASN A 160 -22.12 27.32 12.98
N SER A 161 -22.29 27.52 14.28
CA SER A 161 -21.54 28.51 15.06
C SER A 161 -20.48 27.85 15.91
N VAL A 162 -19.28 28.43 15.97
CA VAL A 162 -18.20 27.95 16.85
C VAL A 162 -18.56 28.29 18.29
N THR A 163 -18.70 27.28 19.13
CA THR A 163 -19.06 27.40 20.55
C THR A 163 -17.90 27.09 21.49
N GLY A 164 -16.82 26.47 21.00
CA GLY A 164 -15.63 26.21 21.78
C GLY A 164 -14.49 25.61 20.97
N VAL A 165 -13.39 25.27 21.65
CA VAL A 165 -12.24 24.57 21.08
C VAL A 165 -11.80 23.46 22.02
N VAL A 166 -11.35 22.34 21.45
CA VAL A 166 -10.70 21.23 22.12
C VAL A 166 -9.20 21.35 21.87
N LEU A 167 -8.41 21.52 22.93
CA LEU A 167 -6.95 21.56 22.83
C LEU A 167 -6.36 20.19 23.18
N TYR A 168 -5.62 19.61 22.25
CA TYR A 168 -4.92 18.35 22.41
C TYR A 168 -3.44 18.58 22.68
N MET A 169 -2.87 17.77 23.56
CA MET A 169 -1.44 17.67 23.80
C MET A 169 -1.06 16.20 23.75
N ALA A 170 -0.17 15.83 22.83
CA ALA A 170 0.41 14.49 22.78
C ALA A 170 1.82 14.54 23.33
N THR A 171 2.14 13.66 24.27
CA THR A 171 3.50 13.42 24.74
C THR A 171 3.95 12.04 24.31
N CYS A 172 5.22 11.88 23.93
CA CYS A 172 5.78 10.58 23.56
C CYS A 172 7.02 10.24 24.38
N LYS A 173 7.03 9.05 25.01
CA LYS A 173 8.16 8.57 25.81
C LYS A 173 8.58 7.19 25.34
N ALA A 174 9.88 6.98 25.23
CA ALA A 174 10.49 5.69 24.94
C ALA A 174 11.10 5.13 26.24
N ASP A 175 10.53 4.07 26.80
CA ASP A 175 10.99 3.45 28.05
C ASP A 175 10.83 1.92 27.98
N LYS A 176 11.69 1.18 28.67
CA LYS A 176 11.59 -0.28 28.82
C LYS A 176 10.51 -0.68 29.81
N ASN A 177 10.21 0.19 30.78
CA ASN A 177 9.21 -0.07 31.81
C ASN A 177 8.05 0.92 31.68
N TYR A 178 6.83 0.42 31.86
CA TYR A 178 5.64 1.24 32.02
C TYR A 178 4.81 0.78 33.19
N SER A 179 4.24 1.75 33.88
CA SER A 179 3.23 1.53 34.91
C SER A 179 2.05 2.41 34.58
N VAL A 180 1.03 1.83 33.96
CA VAL A 180 -0.25 2.51 33.72
C VAL A 180 -1.37 1.67 34.29
N ASN A 181 -2.29 2.32 34.99
CA ASN A 181 -3.49 1.70 35.54
C ASN A 181 -4.71 2.31 34.88
N LEU A 182 -5.64 1.45 34.42
CA LEU A 182 -6.85 1.89 33.71
C LEU A 182 -7.74 2.81 34.58
N GLU A 183 -7.87 2.51 35.87
CA GLU A 183 -8.68 3.30 36.78
C GLU A 183 -8.06 4.66 37.06
N ASP A 184 -6.73 4.76 37.12
CA ASP A 184 -6.04 6.05 37.23
C ASP A 184 -6.27 6.92 35.99
N LEU A 185 -6.26 6.32 34.79
CA LEU A 185 -6.62 7.03 33.54
C LEU A 185 -8.07 7.51 33.57
N LYS A 186 -9.02 6.64 33.94
CA LYS A 186 -10.45 6.98 34.06
C LYS A 186 -10.66 8.09 35.10
N ASN A 187 -10.02 8.00 36.25
CA ASN A 187 -10.13 8.98 37.33
C ASN A 187 -9.50 10.32 36.95
N SER A 188 -8.35 10.31 36.27
CA SER A 188 -7.71 11.52 35.76
C SER A 188 -8.61 12.23 34.75
N HIS A 189 -9.19 11.48 33.81
CA HIS A 189 -10.15 12.02 32.84
C HIS A 189 -11.40 12.60 33.52
N LYS A 190 -12.00 11.88 34.47
CA LYS A 190 -13.16 12.35 35.25
C LYS A 190 -12.86 13.63 36.02
N LYS A 191 -11.73 13.68 36.73
CA LYS A 191 -11.29 14.85 37.50
C LYS A 191 -11.08 16.06 36.59
N ARG A 192 -10.37 15.86 35.47
CA ARG A 192 -10.00 16.94 34.54
C ARG A 192 -11.20 17.53 33.79
N HIS A 193 -12.28 16.76 33.60
CA HIS A 193 -13.43 17.20 32.81
C HIS A 193 -14.74 17.32 33.60
N HIS A 194 -14.65 17.12 34.92
CA HIS A 194 -15.76 17.14 35.87
C HIS A 194 -16.93 16.25 35.40
N LEU A 195 -16.63 14.97 35.21
CA LEU A 195 -17.58 13.97 34.72
C LEU A 195 -17.86 12.88 35.76
N SER A 196 -19.08 12.36 35.75
CA SER A 196 -19.49 11.23 36.60
C SER A 196 -19.24 9.87 35.95
N THR A 197 -19.45 9.76 34.64
CA THR A 197 -19.32 8.52 33.86
C THR A 197 -18.36 8.68 32.69
N VAL A 198 -17.65 7.59 32.39
CA VAL A 198 -16.72 7.47 31.27
C VAL A 198 -16.84 6.08 30.66
N THR A 199 -16.56 5.94 29.37
CA THR A 199 -16.42 4.63 28.74
C THR A 199 -15.01 4.47 28.17
N ALA A 200 -14.55 3.22 28.08
CA ALA A 200 -13.23 2.89 27.56
C ALA A 200 -13.38 1.99 26.33
N ARG A 201 -12.71 2.37 25.23
CA ARG A 201 -12.65 1.62 23.98
C ARG A 201 -11.22 1.17 23.72
N GLY A 202 -11.05 -0.10 23.40
CA GLY A 202 -9.75 -0.70 23.11
C GLY A 202 -9.52 -0.79 21.61
N PHE A 203 -8.25 -0.71 21.23
CA PHE A 203 -7.76 -0.96 19.88
C PHE A 203 -6.42 -1.71 19.97
N ALA A 204 -6.24 -2.72 19.12
CA ALA A 204 -4.99 -3.43 18.98
C ALA A 204 -4.71 -3.65 17.49
N GLN A 205 -3.46 -3.49 17.08
CA GLN A 205 -2.98 -3.82 15.75
C GLN A 205 -1.89 -4.88 15.85
N TYR A 206 -2.01 -5.92 15.02
CA TYR A 206 -1.06 -7.02 14.91
C TYR A 206 -0.45 -7.01 13.52
N GLU A 207 0.88 -7.02 13.43
CA GLU A 207 1.60 -7.24 12.18
C GLU A 207 1.64 -8.74 11.92
N LEU A 208 0.89 -9.21 10.92
CA LEU A 208 0.82 -10.63 10.60
C LEU A 208 1.90 -11.03 9.59
N PHE A 209 2.22 -10.12 8.67
CA PHE A 209 3.28 -10.29 7.70
C PHE A 209 3.80 -8.93 7.23
N LYS A 210 5.12 -8.84 7.07
CA LYS A 210 5.80 -7.70 6.46
C LYS A 210 7.01 -8.21 5.68
N SER A 211 7.06 -7.90 4.38
CA SER A 211 8.22 -8.27 3.55
C SER A 211 9.43 -7.41 3.93
N THR A 212 10.56 -8.05 4.22
CA THR A 212 11.84 -7.37 4.39
C THR A 212 12.44 -7.06 3.01
N ALA A 213 12.74 -5.79 2.73
CA ALA A 213 13.51 -5.44 1.53
C ALA A 213 14.90 -6.11 1.63
N LEU A 214 15.26 -6.92 0.64
CA LEU A 214 16.67 -7.24 0.41
C LEU A 214 17.27 -6.07 -0.35
N ASP A 215 18.28 -5.45 0.26
CA ASP A 215 19.14 -4.35 -0.23
C ASP A 215 18.62 -2.90 -0.11
N ASP A 216 19.49 -2.05 0.44
CA ASP A 216 19.35 -0.62 0.78
C ASP A 216 19.32 0.31 -0.47
N THR A 217 18.55 -0.03 -1.50
CA THR A 217 18.31 0.91 -2.61
C THR A 217 16.86 1.35 -2.65
N VAL A 218 16.63 2.55 -2.09
CA VAL A 218 15.59 3.54 -2.39
C VAL A 218 14.16 3.00 -2.60
N THR A 219 13.36 3.09 -1.52
CA THR A 219 11.88 2.97 -1.49
C THR A 219 11.32 1.67 -2.07
N ALA A 220 11.65 0.53 -1.47
CA ALA A 220 10.84 -0.67 -1.66
C ALA A 220 9.46 -0.44 -1.04
N SER A 221 8.40 -0.46 -1.87
CA SER A 221 7.06 -0.74 -1.33
C SER A 221 7.14 -2.11 -0.65
N GLN A 222 6.34 -2.36 0.37
CA GLN A 222 6.41 -3.62 1.09
C GLN A 222 5.03 -4.25 1.10
N THR A 223 5.01 -5.57 0.91
CA THR A 223 3.84 -6.38 1.21
C THR A 223 3.64 -6.38 2.71
N VAL A 224 2.51 -5.85 3.16
CA VAL A 224 2.17 -5.71 4.56
C VAL A 224 0.74 -6.20 4.79
N ILE A 225 0.60 -7.12 5.74
CA ILE A 225 -0.69 -7.64 6.20
C ILE A 225 -0.81 -7.34 7.69
N THR A 226 -1.76 -6.50 8.07
CA THR A 226 -2.03 -6.17 9.47
C THR A 226 -3.46 -6.52 9.86
N LEU A 227 -3.67 -6.75 11.15
CA LEU A 227 -4.97 -7.03 11.73
C LEU A 227 -5.29 -5.97 12.78
N ASP A 228 -6.32 -5.17 12.50
CA ASP A 228 -6.86 -4.18 13.43
C ASP A 228 -8.05 -4.78 14.18
N ILE A 229 -8.04 -4.71 15.51
CA ILE A 229 -9.13 -5.16 16.37
C ILE A 229 -9.54 -4.03 17.29
N SER A 230 -10.84 -3.75 17.37
CA SER A 230 -11.40 -2.76 18.29
C SER A 230 -12.55 -3.34 19.10
N TRP A 231 -12.66 -2.93 20.37
CA TRP A 231 -13.65 -3.46 21.29
C TRP A 231 -14.04 -2.46 22.37
N SER A 232 -15.17 -2.70 23.01
CA SER A 232 -15.68 -1.92 24.13
C SER A 232 -16.64 -2.79 24.95
N PRO A 233 -16.60 -2.72 26.29
CA PRO A 233 -15.69 -1.92 27.12
C PRO A 233 -14.27 -2.52 27.22
N VAL A 234 -13.35 -1.75 27.80
CA VAL A 234 -12.02 -2.21 28.25
C VAL A 234 -12.02 -2.33 29.78
N ASP A 235 -11.59 -3.48 30.26
CA ASP A 235 -11.52 -3.85 31.68
C ASP A 235 -10.09 -3.80 32.22
N GLU A 236 -9.09 -4.14 31.40
CA GLU A 236 -7.68 -4.16 31.77
C GLU A 236 -6.77 -3.57 30.67
N ILE A 237 -5.69 -2.92 31.10
CA ILE A 237 -4.63 -2.47 30.20
C ILE A 237 -3.94 -3.69 29.59
N LEU A 238 -3.74 -3.68 28.28
CA LEU A 238 -3.17 -4.81 27.51
C LEU A 238 -4.01 -6.08 27.56
N GLN A 239 -5.31 -5.97 27.85
CA GLN A 239 -6.20 -7.10 27.68
C GLN A 239 -6.17 -7.59 26.23
N ILE A 240 -6.20 -8.91 26.08
CA ILE A 240 -6.34 -9.55 24.78
C ILE A 240 -7.74 -9.22 24.24
N PRO A 241 -7.86 -8.79 22.96
CA PRO A 241 -9.15 -8.44 22.39
C PRO A 241 -10.15 -9.62 22.47
N PRO A 242 -11.36 -9.42 23.04
CA PRO A 242 -12.34 -10.49 23.18
C PRO A 242 -12.85 -11.00 21.82
N LEU A 243 -13.41 -12.20 21.78
CA LEU A 243 -13.93 -12.77 20.52
C LEU A 243 -15.17 -12.04 19.97
N SER A 244 -15.83 -11.21 20.80
CA SER A 244 -16.94 -10.33 20.42
C SER A 244 -16.49 -9.00 19.81
N SER A 245 -15.18 -8.78 19.65
CA SER A 245 -14.62 -7.55 19.07
C SER A 245 -14.99 -7.38 17.59
N THR A 246 -14.76 -6.17 17.08
CA THR A 246 -14.75 -5.90 15.64
C THR A 246 -13.32 -6.01 15.13
N ALA A 247 -13.09 -6.78 14.06
CA ALA A 247 -11.77 -6.95 13.48
C ALA A 247 -11.77 -6.65 11.97
N THR A 248 -10.67 -6.11 11.47
CA THR A 248 -10.46 -5.78 10.06
C THR A 248 -9.03 -6.16 9.67
N LEU A 249 -8.92 -6.98 8.64
CA LEU A 249 -7.65 -7.33 8.03
C LEU A 249 -7.32 -6.26 6.97
N ASN A 250 -6.14 -5.65 7.07
CA ASN A 250 -5.62 -4.69 6.11
C ASN A 250 -4.54 -5.38 5.28
N ILE A 251 -4.72 -5.42 3.96
CA ILE A 251 -3.84 -6.15 3.05
C ILE A 251 -3.31 -5.19 1.99
N LYS A 252 -1.99 -5.05 1.93
CA LYS A 252 -1.25 -4.35 0.88
C LYS A 252 -0.21 -5.31 0.33
N VAL A 253 -0.18 -5.48 -0.98
CA VAL A 253 0.77 -6.40 -1.65
C VAL A 253 1.47 -5.65 -2.77
N GLU A 254 2.80 -5.71 -2.77
CA GLU A 254 3.65 -5.26 -3.87
C GLU A 254 3.79 -6.39 -4.90
N SER A 255 3.76 -6.04 -6.19
CA SER A 255 3.86 -7.02 -7.26
C SER A 255 5.31 -7.43 -7.54
N GLY A 256 5.53 -8.70 -7.90
CA GLY A 256 6.79 -9.15 -8.49
C GLY A 256 7.89 -9.56 -7.51
N GLU A 257 7.51 -10.07 -6.33
CA GLU A 257 8.48 -10.64 -5.39
C GLU A 257 9.34 -11.74 -6.07
N PRO A 258 10.67 -11.55 -6.25
CA PRO A 258 11.48 -12.42 -7.11
C PRO A 258 11.56 -13.88 -6.65
N ARG A 259 11.42 -14.11 -5.33
CA ARG A 259 11.43 -15.44 -4.71
C ARG A 259 10.01 -15.94 -4.39
N GLY A 260 8.99 -15.23 -4.86
CA GLY A 260 7.61 -15.58 -4.63
C GLY A 260 7.21 -16.85 -5.37
N PRO A 261 6.16 -17.55 -4.88
CA PRO A 261 5.58 -18.74 -5.53
C PRO A 261 5.03 -18.44 -6.94
N LEU A 262 4.72 -17.18 -7.23
CA LEU A 262 4.17 -16.70 -8.50
C LEU A 262 5.25 -16.15 -9.45
N SER A 263 6.54 -16.31 -9.13
CA SER A 263 7.66 -15.78 -9.91
C SER A 263 7.59 -16.18 -11.39
N HIS A 264 7.16 -17.40 -11.71
CA HIS A 264 7.01 -17.83 -13.11
C HIS A 264 5.88 -17.08 -13.84
N LEU A 265 4.69 -16.94 -13.25
CA LEU A 265 3.57 -16.19 -13.84
C LEU A 265 3.92 -14.71 -13.96
N HIS A 266 4.58 -14.15 -12.95
CA HIS A 266 5.00 -12.75 -12.95
C HIS A 266 6.00 -12.49 -14.09
N ARG A 267 6.94 -13.41 -14.32
CA ARG A 267 7.89 -13.32 -15.44
C ARG A 267 7.19 -13.39 -16.79
N GLU A 268 6.24 -14.31 -16.96
CA GLU A 268 5.44 -14.37 -18.19
C GLU A 268 4.64 -13.08 -18.42
N LEU A 269 4.05 -12.51 -17.36
CA LEU A 269 3.38 -11.21 -17.42
C LEU A 269 4.36 -10.09 -17.81
N LYS A 270 5.56 -10.06 -17.22
CA LYS A 270 6.61 -9.10 -17.56
C LYS A 270 6.98 -9.19 -19.05
N PHE A 271 7.11 -10.40 -19.58
CA PHE A 271 7.35 -10.60 -21.00
C PHE A 271 6.17 -10.14 -21.87
N LEU A 272 4.94 -10.41 -21.45
CA LEU A 272 3.73 -9.91 -22.12
C LEU A 272 3.71 -8.38 -22.20
N LEU A 273 4.14 -7.71 -21.13
CA LEU A 273 4.22 -6.24 -21.07
C LEU A 273 5.29 -5.69 -21.98
N VAL A 274 6.46 -6.33 -22.03
CA VAL A 274 7.52 -5.99 -23.00
C VAL A 274 7.01 -6.06 -24.44
N LEU A 275 6.23 -7.09 -24.78
CA LEU A 275 5.62 -7.21 -26.12
C LEU A 275 4.56 -6.13 -26.36
N ALA A 276 3.74 -5.81 -25.36
CA ALA A 276 2.71 -4.77 -25.45
C ALA A 276 3.34 -3.38 -25.66
N ASP A 277 4.38 -3.05 -24.88
CA ASP A 277 5.14 -1.81 -25.04
C ASP A 277 5.90 -1.76 -26.36
N GLY A 278 6.44 -2.89 -26.82
CA GLY A 278 7.03 -3.03 -28.14
C GLY A 278 6.05 -2.70 -29.27
N LEU A 279 4.81 -3.18 -29.16
CA LEU A 279 3.75 -2.88 -30.11
C LEU A 279 3.35 -1.39 -30.09
N ARG A 280 3.35 -0.78 -28.91
CA ARG A 280 2.96 0.63 -28.69
C ARG A 280 4.02 1.62 -29.13
N THR A 281 5.29 1.32 -28.84
CA THR A 281 6.42 2.25 -29.02
C THR A 281 7.26 1.93 -30.25
N GLY A 282 7.16 0.72 -30.79
CA GLY A 282 8.03 0.22 -31.86
C GLY A 282 9.41 -0.27 -31.37
N VAL A 283 9.69 -0.19 -30.06
CA VAL A 283 10.96 -0.61 -29.46
C VAL A 283 10.69 -1.67 -28.39
N THR A 284 11.28 -2.85 -28.55
CA THR A 284 11.13 -3.97 -27.61
C THR A 284 12.43 -4.20 -26.85
N GLU A 285 12.37 -4.10 -25.53
CA GLU A 285 13.48 -4.45 -24.63
C GLU A 285 13.41 -5.94 -24.30
N TRP A 286 14.14 -6.75 -25.07
CA TRP A 286 14.10 -8.20 -24.92
C TRP A 286 14.70 -8.67 -23.58
N PRO A 287 14.02 -9.54 -22.82
CA PRO A 287 14.55 -10.06 -21.58
C PRO A 287 15.69 -11.05 -21.81
N GLU A 288 16.44 -11.35 -20.74
CA GLU A 288 17.49 -12.37 -20.77
C GLU A 288 16.88 -13.77 -21.00
N PRO A 289 17.52 -14.61 -21.84
CA PRO A 289 17.03 -15.96 -22.10
C PRO A 289 17.27 -16.85 -20.88
N LEU A 290 16.33 -17.76 -20.64
CA LEU A 290 16.42 -18.78 -19.58
C LEU A 290 16.95 -20.11 -20.11
N GLU A 291 16.63 -20.38 -21.38
CA GLU A 291 17.04 -21.58 -22.06
C GLU A 291 18.40 -21.39 -22.71
N ALA A 292 19.24 -22.42 -22.63
CA ALA A 292 20.53 -22.43 -23.32
C ALA A 292 20.38 -22.57 -24.84
N LYS A 293 19.29 -23.21 -25.29
CA LYS A 293 18.95 -23.37 -26.71
C LYS A 293 18.27 -22.11 -27.24
N SER A 294 18.51 -21.79 -28.50
CA SER A 294 17.83 -20.67 -29.16
C SER A 294 16.34 -20.95 -29.37
N ALA A 295 15.53 -19.89 -29.44
CA ALA A 295 14.09 -20.01 -29.71
C ALA A 295 13.79 -20.82 -30.98
N VAL A 296 14.59 -20.63 -32.03
CA VAL A 296 14.42 -21.34 -33.33
C VAL A 296 14.69 -22.84 -33.18
N GLU A 297 15.72 -23.22 -32.43
CA GLU A 297 16.03 -24.64 -32.17
C GLU A 297 14.93 -25.31 -31.34
N LEU A 298 14.44 -24.64 -30.30
CA LEU A 298 13.31 -25.14 -29.48
C LEU A 298 12.04 -25.32 -30.30
N MET A 299 11.78 -24.43 -31.26
CA MET A 299 10.64 -24.53 -32.18
C MET A 299 10.80 -25.71 -33.15
N GLN A 300 11.99 -25.87 -33.72
CA GLN A 300 12.24 -26.97 -34.65
C GLN A 300 12.13 -28.33 -33.95
N GLU A 301 12.68 -28.45 -32.73
CA GLU A 301 12.55 -29.65 -31.89
C GLU A 301 11.07 -29.94 -31.58
N PHE A 302 10.32 -28.92 -31.17
CA PHE A 302 8.89 -29.06 -30.87
C PHE A 302 8.08 -29.55 -32.08
N LEU A 303 8.26 -28.94 -33.26
CA LEU A 303 7.58 -29.36 -34.49
C LEU A 303 7.97 -30.78 -34.91
N ASN A 304 9.26 -31.14 -34.78
CA ASN A 304 9.73 -32.49 -35.09
C ASN A 304 9.12 -33.54 -34.16
N ASP A 305 8.94 -33.23 -32.89
CA ASP A 305 8.36 -34.17 -31.93
C ASP A 305 6.86 -34.37 -32.14
N LEU A 306 6.14 -33.32 -32.57
CA LEU A 306 4.75 -33.45 -33.01
C LEU A 306 4.62 -34.38 -34.24
N ASN A 307 5.56 -34.29 -35.20
CA ASN A 307 5.59 -35.17 -36.37
C ASN A 307 5.89 -36.64 -36.04
N LYS A 308 6.59 -36.90 -34.92
CA LYS A 308 6.90 -38.27 -34.46
C LYS A 308 5.75 -38.90 -33.66
N LEU A 309 4.81 -38.10 -33.16
CA LEU A 309 3.74 -38.55 -32.28
C LEU A 309 2.55 -39.21 -33.01
N ASP A 310 2.58 -39.28 -34.35
CA ASP A 310 1.54 -39.93 -35.18
C ASP A 310 1.52 -41.47 -35.03
N GLY A 311 2.21 -42.02 -34.02
CA GLY A 311 2.16 -43.42 -33.62
C GLY A 311 2.13 -43.57 -32.09
N PHE A 312 0.97 -43.94 -31.56
CA PHE A 312 0.67 -44.39 -30.19
C PHE A 312 0.53 -43.35 -29.06
N GLY A 313 -0.74 -43.13 -28.68
CA GLY A 313 -1.34 -43.34 -27.35
C GLY A 313 -0.48 -43.21 -26.08
N ASP A 314 -0.94 -42.31 -25.20
CA ASP A 314 -0.80 -42.32 -23.75
C ASP A 314 0.61 -42.57 -23.19
N SER A 315 1.40 -41.51 -23.09
CA SER A 315 2.64 -41.52 -22.31
C SER A 315 2.50 -40.68 -21.04
N THR A 316 1.76 -41.19 -20.06
CA THR A 316 2.14 -41.00 -18.65
C THR A 316 3.54 -41.58 -18.44
N LYS A 317 4.58 -40.79 -18.70
CA LYS A 317 5.92 -41.08 -18.18
C LYS A 317 5.96 -40.64 -16.72
N LYS A 318 5.76 -41.62 -15.84
CA LYS A 318 6.29 -41.59 -14.47
C LYS A 318 7.83 -41.59 -14.58
N ASP A 319 8.45 -40.43 -14.50
CA ASP A 319 9.86 -40.38 -14.17
C ASP A 319 10.01 -40.60 -12.66
N THR A 320 10.68 -41.71 -12.36
CA THR A 320 11.04 -42.15 -11.03
C THR A 320 12.54 -41.92 -10.88
N GLU A 321 12.97 -41.60 -9.66
CA GLU A 321 14.36 -41.49 -9.16
C GLU A 321 14.95 -40.07 -9.27
N THR A 322 15.45 -39.42 -8.20
CA THR A 322 16.08 -39.90 -6.96
C THR A 322 15.80 -38.94 -5.80
N VAL A 323 15.50 -39.51 -4.63
CA VAL A 323 15.27 -38.78 -3.37
C VAL A 323 16.61 -38.46 -2.72
N LYS A 324 16.90 -37.16 -2.53
CA LYS A 324 17.83 -36.64 -1.51
C LYS A 324 17.26 -35.36 -0.86
N HIS A 325 16.59 -35.61 0.25
CA HIS A 325 16.37 -34.84 1.49
C HIS A 325 16.44 -33.30 1.57
N ASP A 326 15.35 -32.78 2.14
CA ASP A 326 15.20 -31.71 3.15
C ASP A 326 14.95 -30.24 2.77
N SER A 327 14.97 -29.84 1.49
CA SER A 327 14.33 -28.56 1.06
C SER A 327 12.95 -28.73 0.41
N ALA A 328 12.64 -29.94 -0.05
CA ALA A 328 11.47 -30.23 -0.90
C ALA A 328 10.10 -30.22 -0.16
N ALA A 329 10.06 -30.12 1.16
CA ALA A 329 8.79 -30.11 1.91
C ALA A 329 8.06 -28.76 1.81
N VAL A 330 8.80 -27.67 1.65
CA VAL A 330 8.24 -26.32 1.43
C VAL A 330 7.85 -26.16 -0.03
N ASP A 331 8.69 -26.60 -0.97
CA ASP A 331 8.39 -26.59 -2.42
C ASP A 331 7.16 -27.45 -2.77
N ARG A 332 7.02 -28.65 -2.19
CA ARG A 332 5.81 -29.49 -2.40
C ARG A 332 4.54 -28.88 -1.80
N SER A 333 4.65 -28.05 -0.77
CA SER A 333 3.48 -27.35 -0.19
C SER A 333 3.03 -26.19 -1.09
N ILE A 334 3.97 -25.57 -1.80
CA ILE A 334 3.72 -24.48 -2.77
C ILE A 334 3.21 -25.06 -4.10
N GLU A 335 3.79 -26.17 -4.59
CA GLU A 335 3.30 -26.93 -5.76
C GLU A 335 1.87 -27.47 -5.57
N CYS A 336 1.46 -27.74 -4.32
CA CYS A 336 0.10 -28.23 -4.02
C CYS A 336 -0.96 -27.12 -4.06
N LEU A 337 -0.60 -25.84 -3.86
CA LEU A 337 -1.54 -24.70 -3.90
C LEU A 337 -1.81 -24.19 -5.33
N PHE A 338 -0.83 -24.37 -6.22
CA PHE A 338 -0.91 -24.01 -7.64
C PHE A 338 -0.65 -25.23 -8.50
N THR A 339 -1.70 -25.94 -8.90
CA THR A 339 -1.60 -26.86 -10.02
C THR A 339 -1.41 -26.04 -11.29
N VAL A 340 -0.16 -25.92 -11.74
CA VAL A 340 0.14 -25.35 -13.06
C VAL A 340 -0.68 -26.13 -14.09
N ARG A 341 -1.44 -25.40 -14.92
CA ARG A 341 -2.31 -25.99 -15.91
C ARG A 341 -1.48 -26.88 -16.86
N GLY A 342 -1.73 -28.18 -16.83
CA GLY A 342 -0.98 -29.18 -17.61
C GLY A 342 -1.58 -29.46 -18.99
N ASP A 343 -2.86 -29.16 -19.18
CA ASP A 343 -3.59 -29.25 -20.44
C ASP A 343 -3.33 -27.99 -21.28
N LEU A 344 -2.12 -27.86 -21.82
CA LEU A 344 -1.75 -26.78 -22.73
C LEU A 344 -1.95 -27.20 -24.19
N ASP A 345 -2.66 -26.39 -24.97
CA ASP A 345 -2.78 -26.59 -26.41
C ASP A 345 -1.50 -26.19 -27.16
N PHE A 346 -1.51 -26.36 -28.49
CA PHE A 346 -0.36 -26.05 -29.33
C PHE A 346 0.11 -24.59 -29.20
N ALA A 347 -0.82 -23.63 -29.19
CA ALA A 347 -0.47 -22.21 -29.11
C ALA A 347 0.07 -21.86 -27.70
N GLU A 348 -0.44 -22.50 -26.66
CA GLU A 348 0.02 -22.28 -25.29
C GLU A 348 1.41 -22.88 -25.04
N GLN A 349 1.67 -24.07 -25.58
CA GLN A 349 3.00 -24.66 -25.57
C GLN A 349 4.01 -23.81 -26.35
N LEU A 350 3.54 -23.18 -27.44
CA LEU A 350 4.35 -22.25 -28.22
C LEU A 350 4.77 -21.04 -27.39
N TRP A 351 3.82 -20.44 -26.66
CA TRP A 351 4.10 -19.35 -25.74
C TRP A 351 5.10 -19.75 -24.66
N CYS A 352 4.93 -20.90 -24.00
CA CYS A 352 5.85 -21.34 -22.94
C CYS A 352 7.29 -21.47 -23.44
N LYS A 353 7.50 -21.93 -24.68
CA LYS A 353 8.83 -22.06 -25.28
C LYS A 353 9.40 -20.73 -25.77
N MET A 354 8.58 -19.90 -26.41
CA MET A 354 9.04 -18.61 -26.94
C MET A 354 9.31 -17.59 -25.83
N SER A 355 8.46 -17.53 -24.81
CA SER A 355 8.61 -16.59 -23.69
C SER A 355 9.87 -16.82 -22.84
N SER A 356 10.46 -18.02 -22.91
CA SER A 356 11.70 -18.35 -22.19
C SER A 356 12.98 -18.21 -23.01
N SER A 357 12.89 -17.99 -24.33
CA SER A 357 14.03 -18.11 -25.25
C SER A 357 14.14 -17.02 -26.31
N VAL A 358 13.08 -16.27 -26.60
CA VAL A 358 13.10 -15.18 -27.59
C VAL A 358 13.85 -13.98 -27.04
N ILE A 359 14.90 -13.56 -27.76
CA ILE A 359 15.74 -12.42 -27.41
C ILE A 359 15.79 -11.34 -28.50
N SER A 360 15.07 -11.53 -29.61
CA SER A 360 15.06 -10.59 -30.72
C SER A 360 13.80 -10.68 -31.59
N TYR A 361 13.49 -9.59 -32.32
CA TYR A 361 12.43 -9.59 -33.33
C TYR A 361 12.67 -10.62 -34.44
N GLN A 362 13.94 -10.87 -34.80
CA GLN A 362 14.29 -11.84 -35.84
C GLN A 362 13.99 -13.28 -35.40
N ASP A 363 14.08 -13.58 -34.11
CA ASP A 363 13.67 -14.89 -33.61
C ASP A 363 12.17 -15.10 -33.78
N LEU A 364 11.34 -14.08 -33.49
CA LEU A 364 9.90 -14.16 -33.76
C LEU A 364 9.60 -14.44 -35.22
N VAL A 365 10.22 -13.69 -36.13
CA VAL A 365 10.03 -13.88 -37.58
C VAL A 365 10.41 -15.30 -38.01
N LYS A 366 11.56 -15.80 -37.56
CA LYS A 366 12.03 -17.15 -37.90
C LYS A 366 11.12 -18.23 -37.31
N CYS A 367 10.76 -18.11 -36.04
CA CYS A 367 9.89 -19.05 -35.37
C CYS A 367 8.50 -19.12 -36.02
N PHE A 368 7.86 -17.98 -36.29
CA PHE A 368 6.57 -17.98 -36.99
C PHE A 368 6.67 -18.44 -38.44
N ALA A 369 7.77 -18.14 -39.14
CA ALA A 369 7.99 -18.63 -40.50
C ALA A 369 8.05 -20.16 -40.54
N LEU A 370 8.75 -20.80 -39.59
CA LEU A 370 8.81 -22.26 -39.47
C LEU A 370 7.41 -22.86 -39.23
N ILE A 371 6.65 -22.28 -38.30
CA ILE A 371 5.30 -22.76 -37.95
C ILE A 371 4.35 -22.64 -39.14
N ILE A 372 4.33 -21.48 -39.81
CA ILE A 372 3.47 -21.25 -40.97
C ILE A 372 3.86 -22.20 -42.11
N GLN A 373 5.15 -22.44 -42.35
CA GLN A 373 5.60 -23.40 -43.37
C GLN A 373 5.15 -24.83 -43.05
N SER A 374 5.28 -25.27 -41.80
CA SER A 374 4.83 -26.61 -41.38
C SER A 374 3.31 -26.78 -41.51
N LEU A 375 2.53 -25.76 -41.17
CA LEU A 375 1.08 -25.76 -41.39
C LEU A 375 0.72 -25.80 -42.89
N GLN A 376 1.36 -24.97 -43.72
CA GLN A 376 1.11 -24.92 -45.16
C GLN A 376 1.44 -26.25 -45.87
N ARG A 377 2.47 -26.96 -45.41
CA ARG A 377 2.83 -28.28 -45.92
C ARG A 377 1.90 -29.39 -45.43
N GLY A 378 1.10 -29.11 -44.40
CA GLY A 378 0.29 -30.12 -43.72
C GLY A 378 1.12 -31.09 -42.90
N ASP A 379 2.36 -30.72 -42.52
CA ASP A 379 3.25 -31.57 -41.74
C ASP A 379 2.69 -31.82 -40.33
N VAL A 380 1.96 -30.83 -39.77
CA VAL A 380 1.36 -30.87 -38.44
C VAL A 380 -0.14 -30.56 -38.49
N GLN A 381 -0.92 -31.25 -37.66
CA GLN A 381 -2.34 -30.95 -37.39
C GLN A 381 -2.52 -30.65 -35.88
N PRO A 382 -2.06 -29.48 -35.42
CA PRO A 382 -2.05 -29.17 -33.99
C PRO A 382 -3.47 -29.06 -33.43
N TRP A 383 -3.68 -29.36 -32.15
CA TRP A 383 -4.96 -29.14 -31.48
C TRP A 383 -4.98 -27.78 -30.75
N LEU A 384 -6.16 -27.15 -30.70
CA LEU A 384 -6.41 -25.85 -30.05
C LEU A 384 -7.62 -25.91 -29.12
N HIS A 385 -7.54 -25.20 -28.00
CA HIS A 385 -8.73 -24.92 -27.19
C HIS A 385 -9.71 -24.01 -27.94
N SER A 386 -11.01 -24.20 -27.68
CA SER A 386 -12.05 -23.35 -28.25
C SER A 386 -12.00 -21.92 -27.71
N GLY A 387 -12.49 -20.97 -28.51
CA GLY A 387 -12.68 -19.56 -28.09
C GLY A 387 -11.47 -18.64 -28.28
N SER A 388 -10.35 -19.11 -28.84
CA SER A 388 -9.18 -18.27 -29.17
C SER A 388 -9.39 -17.53 -30.50
N ASN A 389 -9.28 -16.20 -30.48
CA ASN A 389 -9.48 -15.33 -31.67
C ASN A 389 -8.17 -14.82 -32.29
N SER A 390 -7.02 -15.35 -31.83
CA SER A 390 -5.70 -14.94 -32.30
C SER A 390 -5.51 -15.18 -33.81
N LEU A 391 -4.57 -14.43 -34.41
CA LEU A 391 -4.21 -14.64 -35.80
C LEU A 391 -3.70 -16.07 -36.04
N LEU A 392 -2.92 -16.63 -35.11
CA LEU A 392 -2.42 -17.99 -35.23
C LEU A 392 -3.55 -19.04 -35.17
N SER A 393 -4.57 -18.88 -34.32
CA SER A 393 -5.69 -19.83 -34.27
C SER A 393 -6.45 -19.85 -35.59
N LYS A 394 -6.68 -18.68 -36.21
CA LYS A 394 -7.31 -18.57 -37.52
C LYS A 394 -6.51 -19.29 -38.61
N LEU A 395 -5.19 -19.12 -38.63
CA LEU A 395 -4.31 -19.80 -39.58
C LEU A 395 -4.34 -21.33 -39.40
N ILE A 396 -4.32 -21.81 -38.16
CA ILE A 396 -4.41 -23.25 -37.87
C ILE A 396 -5.75 -23.81 -38.37
N HIS A 397 -6.87 -23.12 -38.11
CA HIS A 397 -8.17 -23.55 -38.63
C HIS A 397 -8.23 -23.57 -40.16
N GLN A 398 -7.67 -22.57 -40.82
CA GLN A 398 -7.57 -22.53 -42.29
C GLN A 398 -6.71 -23.68 -42.84
N SER A 399 -5.65 -24.06 -42.11
CA SER A 399 -4.75 -25.16 -42.48
C SER A 399 -5.50 -26.49 -42.61
N TYR A 400 -6.47 -26.77 -41.74
CA TYR A 400 -7.26 -28.01 -41.82
C TYR A 400 -8.11 -28.09 -43.09
N HIS A 401 -8.45 -26.95 -43.69
CA HIS A 401 -9.24 -26.86 -44.91
C HIS A 401 -8.38 -26.75 -46.18
N GLY A 402 -7.04 -26.84 -46.06
CA GLY A 402 -6.11 -26.89 -47.18
C GLY A 402 -5.88 -25.56 -47.91
N ALA A 403 -6.40 -24.45 -47.38
CA ALA A 403 -6.23 -23.11 -47.96
C ALA A 403 -5.94 -22.10 -46.85
N MET A 404 -4.66 -21.84 -46.61
CA MET A 404 -4.19 -20.81 -45.67
C MET A 404 -3.92 -19.48 -46.36
N ASP A 405 -4.28 -18.40 -45.69
CA ASP A 405 -3.93 -17.06 -46.14
C ASP A 405 -2.41 -16.84 -46.10
N THR A 406 -1.89 -16.05 -47.03
CA THR A 406 -0.48 -15.65 -47.02
C THR A 406 -0.29 -14.51 -46.02
N VAL A 407 0.39 -14.79 -44.90
CA VAL A 407 0.69 -13.79 -43.87
C VAL A 407 2.07 -13.20 -44.08
N SER A 408 2.14 -11.87 -44.22
CA SER A 408 3.42 -11.15 -44.26
C SER A 408 3.94 -10.94 -42.83
N LEU A 409 5.05 -11.59 -42.48
CA LEU A 409 5.74 -11.44 -41.18
C LEU A 409 6.60 -10.16 -41.14
N SER A 410 5.97 -9.03 -41.43
CA SER A 410 6.59 -7.69 -41.50
C SER A 410 5.96 -6.72 -40.51
N GLY A 411 6.70 -5.69 -40.10
CA GLY A 411 6.19 -4.66 -39.18
C GLY A 411 5.93 -5.22 -37.78
N THR A 412 4.78 -4.90 -37.20
CA THR A 412 4.43 -5.32 -35.82
C THR A 412 3.73 -6.68 -35.76
N VAL A 413 3.44 -7.31 -36.90
CA VAL A 413 2.66 -8.56 -36.98
C VAL A 413 3.24 -9.69 -36.13
N PRO A 414 4.56 -10.01 -36.17
CA PRO A 414 5.11 -11.08 -35.34
C PRO A 414 4.98 -10.83 -33.84
N VAL A 415 5.15 -9.57 -33.41
CA VAL A 415 4.98 -9.17 -32.01
C VAL A 415 3.53 -9.31 -31.59
N GLN A 416 2.59 -8.84 -32.43
CA GLN A 416 1.16 -8.98 -32.19
C GLN A 416 0.74 -10.45 -32.08
N MET A 417 1.23 -11.31 -32.98
CA MET A 417 0.93 -12.75 -32.93
C MET A 417 1.33 -13.38 -31.59
N LEU A 418 2.55 -13.11 -31.12
CA LEU A 418 3.00 -13.68 -29.84
C LEU A 418 2.24 -13.08 -28.64
N LEU A 419 1.94 -11.78 -28.70
CA LEU A 419 1.18 -11.08 -27.67
C LEU A 419 -0.25 -11.65 -27.52
N GLU A 420 -0.94 -11.91 -28.63
CA GLU A 420 -2.27 -12.53 -28.63
C GLU A 420 -2.25 -13.93 -28.01
N ILE A 421 -1.24 -14.74 -28.34
CA ILE A 421 -1.08 -16.09 -27.79
C ILE A 421 -0.81 -16.03 -26.27
N GLY A 422 0.09 -15.14 -25.84
CA GLY A 422 0.38 -14.96 -24.42
C GLY A 422 -0.83 -14.49 -23.61
N LEU A 423 -1.63 -13.57 -24.18
CA LEU A 423 -2.88 -13.13 -23.58
C LEU A 423 -3.88 -14.29 -23.41
N ASP A 424 -4.09 -15.10 -24.45
CA ASP A 424 -5.01 -16.23 -24.40
C ASP A 424 -4.57 -17.27 -23.36
N LYS A 425 -3.27 -17.57 -23.30
CA LYS A 425 -2.68 -18.49 -22.31
C LYS A 425 -2.88 -17.98 -20.89
N LEU A 426 -2.42 -16.75 -20.61
CA LEU A 426 -2.46 -16.18 -19.26
C LEU A 426 -3.89 -15.99 -18.77
N LYS A 427 -4.82 -15.52 -19.61
CA LYS A 427 -6.24 -15.43 -19.24
C LYS A 427 -6.78 -16.79 -18.82
N LYS A 428 -6.49 -17.86 -19.56
CA LYS A 428 -6.93 -19.22 -19.22
C LYS A 428 -6.32 -19.72 -17.91
N ASP A 429 -5.05 -19.39 -17.64
CA ASP A 429 -4.42 -19.76 -16.37
C ASP A 429 -5.09 -19.07 -15.18
N TYR A 430 -5.35 -17.75 -15.27
CA TYR A 430 -6.08 -17.04 -14.23
C TYR A 430 -7.51 -17.58 -14.07
N ILE A 431 -8.23 -17.82 -15.17
CA ILE A 431 -9.57 -18.44 -15.13
C ILE A 431 -9.50 -19.79 -14.42
N SER A 432 -8.55 -20.64 -14.78
CA SER A 432 -8.38 -21.97 -14.19
C SER A 432 -8.13 -21.88 -12.68
N PHE A 433 -7.28 -20.96 -12.24
CA PHE A 433 -7.06 -20.72 -10.81
C PHE A 433 -8.33 -20.24 -10.09
N PHE A 434 -8.93 -19.15 -10.55
CA PHE A 434 -10.04 -18.51 -9.83
C PHE A 434 -11.31 -19.37 -9.82
N ILE A 435 -11.58 -20.09 -10.90
CA ILE A 435 -12.73 -21.01 -10.98
C ILE A 435 -12.39 -22.32 -10.27
N GLY A 436 -11.19 -22.88 -10.47
CA GLY A 436 -10.75 -24.13 -9.86
C GLY A 436 -10.67 -24.07 -8.35
N GLN A 437 -10.32 -22.91 -7.78
CA GLN A 437 -10.35 -22.67 -6.34
C GLN A 437 -11.71 -22.18 -5.82
N GLU A 438 -12.75 -22.14 -6.68
CA GLU A 438 -14.10 -21.67 -6.34
C GLU A 438 -14.12 -20.23 -5.76
N LEU A 439 -13.18 -19.38 -6.19
CA LEU A 439 -13.05 -17.99 -5.72
C LEU A 439 -13.83 -17.00 -6.59
N ALA A 440 -14.09 -17.35 -7.85
CA ALA A 440 -14.90 -16.56 -8.76
C ALA A 440 -15.60 -17.44 -9.82
N SER A 441 -16.64 -16.89 -10.44
CA SER A 441 -17.26 -17.46 -11.64
C SER A 441 -16.73 -16.77 -12.89
N LEU A 442 -16.94 -17.35 -14.07
CA LEU A 442 -16.59 -16.72 -15.34
C LEU A 442 -17.26 -15.34 -15.49
N ASN A 443 -18.51 -15.19 -15.03
CA ASN A 443 -19.23 -13.92 -15.05
C ASN A 443 -18.56 -12.85 -14.17
N HIS A 444 -17.97 -13.24 -13.03
CA HIS A 444 -17.23 -12.30 -12.20
C HIS A 444 -15.98 -11.78 -12.93
N LEU A 445 -15.34 -12.64 -13.72
CA LEU A 445 -14.09 -12.36 -14.43
C LEU A 445 -14.27 -11.71 -15.81
N GLU A 446 -15.50 -11.66 -16.35
CA GLU A 446 -15.83 -11.18 -17.70
C GLU A 446 -15.12 -9.87 -18.07
N TYR A 447 -15.15 -8.88 -17.17
CA TYR A 447 -14.46 -7.59 -17.36
C TYR A 447 -13.00 -7.77 -17.73
N PHE A 448 -12.27 -8.65 -17.03
CA PHE A 448 -10.83 -8.81 -17.20
C PHE A 448 -10.46 -9.64 -18.44
N ILE A 449 -11.34 -10.54 -18.86
CA ILE A 449 -11.06 -11.48 -19.95
C ILE A 449 -11.64 -11.04 -21.30
N SER A 450 -12.52 -10.04 -21.31
CA SER A 450 -13.26 -9.58 -22.49
C SER A 450 -12.33 -9.25 -23.67
N PRO A 451 -12.58 -9.79 -24.88
CA PRO A 451 -11.83 -9.48 -26.08
C PRO A 451 -12.32 -8.19 -26.78
N SER A 452 -13.34 -7.52 -26.23
CA SER A 452 -14.01 -6.37 -26.87
C SER A 452 -13.20 -5.06 -26.85
N VAL A 453 -12.18 -5.01 -26.00
CA VAL A 453 -11.30 -3.84 -25.83
C VAL A 453 -10.00 -4.03 -26.59
N ASP A 454 -9.26 -2.94 -26.80
CA ASP A 454 -7.98 -3.00 -27.49
C ASP A 454 -6.95 -3.87 -26.74
N ILE A 455 -5.93 -4.33 -27.46
CA ILE A 455 -4.95 -5.28 -26.93
C ILE A 455 -4.15 -4.72 -25.75
N GLN A 456 -3.93 -3.40 -25.68
CA GLN A 456 -3.19 -2.77 -24.57
C GLN A 456 -4.04 -2.80 -23.29
N GLU A 457 -5.32 -2.45 -23.40
CA GLU A 457 -6.26 -2.56 -22.28
C GLU A 457 -6.45 -4.02 -21.84
N GLN A 458 -6.45 -4.98 -22.77
CA GLN A 458 -6.49 -6.42 -22.40
C GLN A 458 -5.27 -6.82 -21.56
N VAL A 459 -4.07 -6.38 -21.94
CA VAL A 459 -2.83 -6.63 -21.17
C VAL A 459 -2.93 -5.98 -19.78
N TYR A 460 -3.39 -4.73 -19.71
CA TYR A 460 -3.56 -4.01 -18.45
C TYR A 460 -4.56 -4.72 -17.49
N ARG A 461 -5.63 -5.29 -18.04
CA ARG A 461 -6.58 -6.08 -17.25
C ARG A 461 -6.01 -7.42 -16.76
N VAL A 462 -5.14 -8.05 -17.55
CA VAL A 462 -4.42 -9.25 -17.11
C VAL A 462 -3.43 -8.92 -15.99
N GLN A 463 -2.77 -7.76 -16.01
CA GLN A 463 -1.97 -7.29 -14.87
C GLN A 463 -2.81 -7.14 -13.59
N LYS A 464 -4.02 -6.57 -13.70
CA LYS A 464 -4.95 -6.49 -12.57
C LYS A 464 -5.31 -7.86 -12.02
N LEU A 465 -5.59 -8.85 -12.88
CA LEU A 465 -5.84 -10.24 -12.44
C LEU A 465 -4.64 -10.83 -11.71
N HIS A 466 -3.43 -10.58 -12.21
CA HIS A 466 -2.20 -11.02 -11.56
C HIS A 466 -2.05 -10.43 -10.16
N HIS A 467 -2.28 -9.13 -10.00
CA HIS A 467 -2.19 -8.51 -8.68
C HIS A 467 -3.25 -9.03 -7.70
N ILE A 468 -4.48 -9.28 -8.18
CA ILE A 468 -5.50 -9.99 -7.37
C ILE A 468 -4.99 -11.37 -6.93
N LEU A 469 -4.33 -12.10 -7.83
CA LEU A 469 -3.74 -13.39 -7.51
C LEU A 469 -2.67 -13.26 -6.42
N GLU A 470 -1.72 -12.33 -6.55
CA GLU A 470 -0.66 -12.09 -5.57
C GLU A 470 -1.22 -11.76 -4.18
N ILE A 471 -2.29 -10.95 -4.12
CA ILE A 471 -3.01 -10.63 -2.87
C ILE A 471 -3.53 -11.90 -2.20
N LEU A 472 -4.21 -12.77 -2.95
CA LEU A 472 -4.81 -13.99 -2.43
C LEU A 472 -3.76 -14.99 -1.99
N VAL A 473 -2.71 -15.17 -2.78
CA VAL A 473 -1.61 -16.09 -2.47
C VAL A 473 -0.86 -15.67 -1.23
N SER A 474 -0.60 -14.37 -1.08
CA SER A 474 0.00 -13.83 0.14
C SER A 474 -0.87 -14.17 1.36
N CYS A 475 -2.19 -14.02 1.25
CA CYS A 475 -3.10 -14.38 2.34
C CYS A 475 -3.18 -15.91 2.60
N MET A 476 -3.11 -16.74 1.56
CA MET A 476 -3.11 -18.19 1.68
C MET A 476 -1.84 -18.69 2.37
N LEU A 477 -0.68 -18.16 2.00
CA LEU A 477 0.62 -18.64 2.48
C LEU A 477 0.98 -18.11 3.87
N PHE A 478 0.85 -16.81 4.07
CA PHE A 478 1.38 -16.18 5.29
C PHE A 478 0.41 -16.25 6.47
N ILE A 479 -0.89 -16.11 6.22
CA ILE A 479 -1.90 -16.10 7.30
C ILE A 479 -2.88 -17.27 7.26
N LYS A 480 -2.78 -18.17 6.25
CA LYS A 480 -3.62 -19.36 6.08
C LYS A 480 -5.12 -19.04 6.18
N LEU A 481 -5.52 -18.02 5.44
CA LEU A 481 -6.89 -17.50 5.48
C LEU A 481 -7.90 -18.56 5.03
N GLN A 482 -9.06 -18.64 5.70
CA GLN A 482 -10.13 -19.58 5.36
C GLN A 482 -10.76 -19.26 4.00
N HIS A 483 -11.29 -20.28 3.31
CA HIS A 483 -11.85 -20.16 1.97
C HIS A 483 -12.95 -19.09 1.85
N GLU A 484 -13.91 -19.03 2.79
CA GLU A 484 -14.99 -18.03 2.78
C GLU A 484 -14.46 -16.57 2.79
N LEU A 485 -13.35 -16.35 3.50
CA LEU A 485 -12.69 -15.05 3.60
C LEU A 485 -11.88 -14.74 2.34
N LEU A 486 -11.22 -15.75 1.75
CA LEU A 486 -10.55 -15.64 0.44
C LEU A 486 -11.54 -15.32 -0.68
N PHE A 487 -12.72 -15.95 -0.68
CA PHE A 487 -13.79 -15.64 -1.62
C PHE A 487 -14.24 -14.17 -1.46
N SER A 488 -14.52 -13.73 -0.23
CA SER A 488 -14.93 -12.36 0.05
C SER A 488 -13.87 -11.33 -0.37
N LEU A 489 -12.59 -11.63 -0.10
CA LEU A 489 -11.46 -10.82 -0.53
C LEU A 489 -11.37 -10.75 -2.06
N THR A 490 -11.52 -11.89 -2.75
CA THR A 490 -11.53 -11.95 -4.22
C THR A 490 -12.62 -11.04 -4.80
N GLN A 491 -13.84 -11.11 -4.27
CA GLN A 491 -14.94 -10.26 -4.72
C GLN A 491 -14.68 -8.76 -4.46
N SER A 492 -14.07 -8.43 -3.33
CA SER A 492 -13.67 -7.05 -3.01
C SER A 492 -12.64 -6.52 -4.02
N CYS A 493 -11.59 -7.31 -4.31
CA CYS A 493 -10.55 -6.92 -5.26
C CYS A 493 -11.10 -6.79 -6.69
N ILE A 494 -11.94 -7.74 -7.13
CA ILE A 494 -12.63 -7.69 -8.43
C ILE A 494 -13.46 -6.42 -8.56
N LYS A 495 -14.23 -6.06 -7.51
CA LYS A 495 -15.05 -4.85 -7.50
C LYS A 495 -14.20 -3.60 -7.61
N TYR A 496 -13.10 -3.52 -6.86
CA TYR A 496 -12.18 -2.38 -6.90
C TYR A 496 -11.55 -2.20 -8.29
N TYR A 497 -10.94 -3.25 -8.84
CA TYR A 497 -10.20 -3.14 -10.10
C TYR A 497 -11.07 -3.00 -11.35
N LYS A 498 -12.37 -3.26 -11.26
CA LYS A 498 -13.35 -2.88 -12.29
C LYS A 498 -13.54 -1.37 -12.41
N GLN A 499 -13.29 -0.62 -11.34
CA GLN A 499 -13.62 0.81 -11.24
C GLN A 499 -12.39 1.70 -11.09
N ASN A 500 -11.26 1.13 -10.66
CA ASN A 500 -10.04 1.87 -10.34
C ASN A 500 -8.86 1.37 -11.18
N PRO A 501 -7.83 2.20 -11.41
CA PRO A 501 -6.58 1.74 -11.99
C PRO A 501 -5.87 0.73 -11.08
N LEU A 502 -4.85 0.06 -11.62
CA LEU A 502 -3.90 -0.71 -10.82
C LEU A 502 -3.19 0.25 -9.85
N ASP A 503 -3.29 -0.03 -8.56
CA ASP A 503 -2.68 0.75 -7.48
C ASP A 503 -2.21 -0.18 -6.37
N GLU A 504 -0.91 -0.47 -6.35
CA GLU A 504 -0.28 -1.34 -5.35
C GLU A 504 -0.17 -0.67 -3.97
N GLN A 505 -0.43 0.64 -3.87
CA GLN A 505 -0.49 1.34 -2.59
C GLN A 505 -1.86 1.20 -1.93
N HIS A 506 -2.87 0.72 -2.65
CA HIS A 506 -4.20 0.49 -2.12
C HIS A 506 -4.18 -0.56 -1.00
N ILE A 507 -4.85 -0.24 0.12
CA ILE A 507 -5.01 -1.15 1.25
C ILE A 507 -6.40 -1.77 1.20
N PHE A 508 -6.47 -3.05 0.87
CA PHE A 508 -7.72 -3.80 0.91
C PHE A 508 -8.11 -4.09 2.36
N GLN A 509 -9.31 -3.65 2.75
CA GLN A 509 -9.86 -3.89 4.08
C GLN A 509 -10.90 -5.00 4.03
N LEU A 510 -10.65 -6.08 4.76
CA LEU A 510 -11.57 -7.22 4.90
C LEU A 510 -12.08 -7.31 6.34
N PRO A 511 -13.36 -6.99 6.60
CA PRO A 511 -13.97 -7.22 7.91
C PRO A 511 -13.99 -8.71 8.23
N VAL A 512 -13.50 -9.09 9.41
CA VAL A 512 -13.39 -10.49 9.82
C VAL A 512 -13.95 -10.68 11.23
N ARG A 513 -14.54 -11.85 11.49
CA ARG A 513 -14.95 -12.21 12.86
C ARG A 513 -13.72 -12.66 13.64
N PRO A 514 -13.45 -12.14 14.85
CA PRO A 514 -12.30 -12.58 15.65
C PRO A 514 -12.25 -14.09 15.89
N THR A 515 -13.41 -14.76 15.94
CA THR A 515 -13.50 -16.22 16.08
C THR A 515 -12.83 -17.00 14.93
N ALA A 516 -12.85 -16.47 13.70
CA ALA A 516 -12.27 -17.12 12.52
C ALA A 516 -10.74 -16.97 12.45
N ILE A 517 -10.19 -15.94 13.12
CA ILE A 517 -8.77 -15.55 13.05
C ILE A 517 -8.09 -15.53 14.43
N LYS A 518 -8.71 -16.15 15.43
CA LYS A 518 -8.24 -16.13 16.83
C LYS A 518 -6.78 -16.60 16.99
N ASN A 519 -6.37 -17.56 16.18
CA ASN A 519 -5.03 -18.14 16.20
C ASN A 519 -3.95 -17.14 15.75
N LEU A 520 -4.33 -16.06 15.07
CA LEU A 520 -3.39 -15.04 14.56
C LEU A 520 -3.06 -13.97 15.60
N TYR A 521 -3.81 -13.89 16.71
CA TYR A 521 -3.66 -12.76 17.65
C TYR A 521 -3.75 -13.12 19.14
N GLN A 522 -4.41 -14.23 19.52
CA GLN A 522 -4.64 -14.53 20.95
C GLN A 522 -3.36 -14.87 21.73
N SER A 523 -2.35 -15.44 21.07
CA SER A 523 -1.03 -15.74 21.66
C SER A 523 0.02 -14.68 21.35
N GLU A 524 -0.29 -13.74 20.47
CA GLU A 524 0.68 -12.78 19.93
C GLU A 524 0.65 -11.47 20.71
N LYS A 525 1.78 -10.77 20.67
CA LYS A 525 1.86 -9.40 21.20
C LYS A 525 1.45 -8.42 20.10
N PRO A 526 0.54 -7.49 20.38
CA PRO A 526 0.18 -6.48 19.39
C PRO A 526 1.37 -5.53 19.15
N GLN A 527 1.58 -5.17 17.89
CA GLN A 527 2.50 -4.11 17.47
C GLN A 527 2.11 -2.78 18.11
N LYS A 528 0.79 -2.57 18.25
CA LYS A 528 0.21 -1.38 18.86
C LYS A 528 -1.02 -1.76 19.67
N TRP A 529 -1.09 -1.29 20.90
CA TRP A 529 -2.26 -1.41 21.77
C TRP A 529 -2.66 -0.03 22.27
N ARG A 530 -3.95 0.28 22.26
CA ARG A 530 -4.47 1.60 22.60
C ARG A 530 -5.76 1.46 23.41
N VAL A 531 -5.90 2.30 24.43
CA VAL A 531 -7.16 2.56 25.09
C VAL A 531 -7.55 4.03 24.93
N GLU A 532 -8.80 4.24 24.55
CA GLU A 532 -9.43 5.54 24.45
C GLU A 532 -10.51 5.65 25.52
N ILE A 533 -10.40 6.66 26.38
CA ILE A 533 -11.40 7.00 27.38
C ILE A 533 -12.19 8.19 26.87
N ASN A 534 -13.50 8.01 26.77
CA ASN A 534 -14.42 9.03 26.30
C ASN A 534 -15.51 9.32 27.32
N SER A 535 -16.13 10.47 27.14
CA SER A 535 -17.31 10.90 27.88
C SER A 535 -18.44 11.16 26.90
N GLY A 536 -19.42 10.26 26.77
CA GLY A 536 -20.39 10.27 25.66
C GLY A 536 -21.11 11.60 25.36
N GLN A 537 -21.11 12.59 26.26
CA GLN A 537 -21.71 13.91 26.07
C GLN A 537 -20.74 15.01 25.57
N LYS A 538 -19.42 14.83 25.65
CA LYS A 538 -18.41 15.80 25.19
C LYS A 538 -17.48 15.10 24.20
N LYS A 539 -17.08 15.78 23.11
CA LYS A 539 -16.05 15.33 22.13
C LYS A 539 -14.64 15.14 22.74
N VAL A 540 -14.55 15.05 24.06
CA VAL A 540 -13.32 14.98 24.81
C VAL A 540 -12.93 13.51 25.00
N LYS A 541 -11.67 13.22 24.70
CA LYS A 541 -11.08 11.90 24.85
C LYS A 541 -9.68 11.98 25.45
N THR A 542 -9.31 10.94 26.20
CA THR A 542 -7.94 10.69 26.65
C THR A 542 -7.50 9.39 25.99
N VAL A 543 -6.36 9.42 25.30
CA VAL A 543 -5.82 8.24 24.61
C VAL A 543 -4.50 7.87 25.26
N TRP A 544 -4.37 6.60 25.60
CA TRP A 544 -3.11 5.97 25.94
C TRP A 544 -2.80 4.90 24.91
N GLN A 545 -1.57 4.90 24.39
CA GLN A 545 -1.11 3.94 23.39
C GLN A 545 0.26 3.41 23.78
N LEU A 546 0.45 2.12 23.58
CA LEU A 546 1.73 1.41 23.58
C LEU A 546 2.03 0.94 22.15
N SER A 547 3.25 1.12 21.70
CA SER A 547 3.72 0.66 20.38
C SER A 547 5.17 0.19 20.43
N ASP A 548 5.53 -0.77 19.58
CA ASP A 548 6.91 -1.28 19.42
C ASP A 548 7.76 -0.47 18.42
N SER A 549 7.12 0.43 17.68
CA SER A 549 7.70 1.28 16.65
C SER A 549 7.34 2.75 16.89
N PRO A 550 8.19 3.72 16.50
CA PRO A 550 7.95 5.15 16.70
C PRO A 550 6.61 5.60 16.10
N PRO A 551 5.62 5.97 16.94
CA PRO A 551 4.34 6.45 16.43
C PRO A 551 4.43 7.91 15.92
N VAL A 552 5.56 8.58 16.17
CA VAL A 552 5.87 9.95 15.76
C VAL A 552 7.16 9.93 14.94
N ASP A 553 7.02 10.29 13.68
CA ASP A 553 8.04 10.32 12.62
C ASP A 553 9.08 11.44 12.77
N HIS A 554 8.72 12.58 13.36
CA HIS A 554 9.63 13.73 13.54
C HIS A 554 10.46 13.69 14.83
N LEU A 555 10.25 12.70 15.70
CA LEU A 555 11.05 12.53 16.90
C LEU A 555 12.11 11.46 16.67
N ASN A 556 13.37 11.83 16.84
CA ASN A 556 14.48 10.90 16.71
C ASN A 556 14.84 10.32 18.09
N PHE A 557 14.54 9.05 18.30
CA PHE A 557 14.87 8.32 19.53
C PHE A 557 16.24 7.64 19.45
N HIS A 558 17.24 8.25 18.78
CA HIS A 558 18.59 7.69 18.78
C HIS A 558 19.29 7.91 20.13
N LYS A 559 19.30 6.86 20.96
CA LYS A 559 20.44 6.55 21.83
C LYS A 559 21.10 5.27 21.30
N PRO A 560 22.42 5.23 21.07
CA PRO A 560 23.09 4.04 20.59
C PRO A 560 23.02 2.94 21.67
N GLY A 561 22.39 1.81 21.33
CA GLY A 561 22.41 0.58 22.15
C GLY A 561 21.07 -0.01 22.61
N ILE A 562 19.91 0.40 22.08
CA ILE A 562 18.61 -0.12 22.53
C ILE A 562 17.88 -0.81 21.38
N MET A 563 17.87 -2.16 21.37
CA MET A 563 17.22 -2.98 20.34
C MET A 563 15.73 -3.28 20.60
N GLU A 564 15.16 -2.85 21.73
CA GLU A 564 13.71 -2.97 21.99
C GLU A 564 13.27 -1.73 22.78
N THR A 565 12.39 -0.92 22.18
CA THR A 565 11.88 0.31 22.81
C THR A 565 10.37 0.32 22.74
N SER A 566 9.70 0.34 23.89
CA SER A 566 8.27 0.58 23.98
C SER A 566 8.00 2.08 24.00
N LEU A 567 7.15 2.55 23.09
CA LEU A 567 6.79 3.95 22.96
C LEU A 567 5.37 4.21 23.46
N PHE A 568 5.24 5.20 24.33
CA PHE A 568 3.98 5.61 24.92
C PHE A 568 3.53 6.92 24.32
N ILE A 569 2.28 7.02 23.89
CA ILE A 569 1.64 8.33 23.66
C ILE A 569 0.59 8.59 24.71
N TRP A 570 0.69 9.76 25.35
CA TRP A 570 -0.33 10.31 26.24
C TRP A 570 -0.98 11.52 25.58
N LEU A 571 -2.27 11.42 25.25
CA LEU A 571 -3.06 12.54 24.76
C LEU A 571 -3.92 13.14 25.87
N ASN A 572 -3.58 14.35 26.29
CA ASN A 572 -4.27 15.11 27.31
C ASN A 572 -5.11 16.25 26.69
N TYR A 573 -6.34 16.44 27.17
CA TYR A 573 -7.22 17.55 26.76
C TYR A 573 -7.29 18.65 27.82
N GLN A 574 -7.10 19.92 27.50
CA GLN A 574 -7.27 21.02 28.48
C GLN A 574 -8.54 21.83 28.17
N SER A 575 -9.46 21.91 29.16
CA SER A 575 -10.67 22.75 29.06
C SER A 575 -10.32 24.22 29.28
N PRO A 576 -10.89 25.19 28.54
CA PRO A 576 -10.52 26.61 28.64
C PRO A 576 -10.86 27.31 29.97
N LYS A 577 -11.39 26.61 30.97
CA LYS A 577 -11.86 27.25 32.22
C LYS A 577 -10.77 27.55 33.27
N GLU A 578 -9.49 27.37 32.95
CA GLU A 578 -8.38 27.70 33.87
C GLU A 578 -7.41 28.77 33.35
N THR A 579 -7.79 29.55 32.33
CA THR A 579 -6.97 30.70 31.87
C THR A 579 -7.30 32.03 32.59
N GLU A 580 -8.06 32.00 33.69
CA GLU A 580 -8.36 33.18 34.52
C GLU A 580 -7.38 33.40 35.70
N ARG A 581 -6.24 32.70 35.74
CA ARG A 581 -5.18 32.96 36.73
C ARG A 581 -3.79 33.12 36.13
N ILE A 582 -3.68 33.90 35.04
CA ILE A 582 -2.48 34.70 34.76
C ILE A 582 -2.98 36.01 34.14
N SER A 583 -3.46 36.91 35.01
CA SER A 583 -3.68 38.33 34.72
C SER A 583 -2.97 39.14 35.78
#